data_AF-A0A8J7TYQ4-F1
#
_entry.id   AF-A0A8J7TYQ4-F1
#
_cell.length_a   1.000
_cell.length_b   1.000
_cell.length_c   1.000
_cell.angle_alpha   90.00
_cell.angle_beta   90.00
_cell.angle_gamma   90.00
#
_symmetry.space_group_name_H-M   'P 1'
#
loop_
_entity.id
_entity.type
_entity.pdbx_description
1 polymer ?
#
loop_
_entity_poly.entity_id
_entity_poly.type
_entity_poly.pdbx_seq_one_letter_code
_entity_poly.pdbx_strand_id
1 'polypeptide(L)'
;MATDEYDDDDRRARRSRSEAEFPTGAKIAGIIWIAFGALGILTNLANIAMSAGQAGGGGGPQFAGVGCGILIAAAFLFVGIQTVKGTAPSMMGNGIGSIIFGVLQLTCGGLIMAGGGIMAAGGAGAPQGAGALGGVAMAIGGITILFGLALITAGTLALMNKSAYDDWRAAQGLGKRPRRTSEERDYDDRPRRRARDEEDDEDDRPRRRHRDDED
;
A
#
# COMPACT_ATOMS: atom_id res chain seq x y z
N MET A 1 8.68 -5.63 -50.87
CA MET A 1 7.41 -5.76 -50.11
C MET A 1 7.56 -6.89 -49.11
N ALA A 2 8.10 -6.60 -47.93
CA ALA A 2 8.35 -7.61 -46.87
C ALA A 2 8.47 -6.99 -45.46
N THR A 3 7.86 -5.82 -45.26
CA THR A 3 8.09 -4.96 -44.07
C THR A 3 6.93 -4.90 -43.09
N ASP A 4 5.74 -5.38 -43.48
CA ASP A 4 4.50 -5.04 -42.77
C ASP A 4 4.01 -6.14 -41.80
N GLU A 5 4.56 -7.36 -41.86
CA GLU A 5 4.14 -8.45 -40.96
C GLU A 5 4.60 -8.26 -39.49
N TYR A 6 5.68 -7.52 -39.24
CA TYR A 6 6.16 -7.27 -37.87
C TYR A 6 5.25 -6.34 -37.05
N ASP A 7 4.43 -5.52 -37.70
CA ASP A 7 3.63 -4.48 -37.03
C ASP A 7 2.33 -5.03 -36.41
N ASP A 8 1.91 -6.24 -36.81
CA ASP A 8 0.63 -6.85 -36.41
C ASP A 8 0.73 -7.71 -35.14
N ASP A 9 1.87 -8.37 -34.91
CA ASP A 9 2.12 -9.12 -33.66
C ASP A 9 2.18 -8.18 -32.44
N ASP A 10 2.78 -7.00 -32.61
CA ASP A 10 2.86 -5.98 -31.57
C ASP A 10 1.45 -5.45 -31.18
N ARG A 11 0.51 -5.42 -32.15
CA ARG A 11 -0.90 -5.05 -31.91
C ARG A 11 -1.67 -6.17 -31.20
N ARG A 12 -1.42 -7.44 -31.54
CA ARG A 12 -2.01 -8.61 -30.85
C ARG A 12 -1.52 -8.69 -29.40
N ALA A 13 -0.22 -8.51 -29.17
CA ALA A 13 0.36 -8.44 -27.82
C ALA A 13 -0.19 -7.28 -26.99
N ARG A 14 -0.48 -6.12 -27.60
CA ARG A 14 -1.15 -4.99 -26.90
C ARG A 14 -2.61 -5.29 -26.55
N ARG A 15 -3.37 -5.94 -27.43
CA ARG A 15 -4.77 -6.34 -27.13
C ARG A 15 -4.84 -7.37 -25.99
N SER A 16 -3.98 -8.38 -25.98
CA SER A 16 -3.95 -9.35 -24.87
C SER A 16 -3.57 -8.70 -23.52
N ARG A 17 -2.74 -7.65 -23.53
CA ARG A 17 -2.41 -6.88 -22.31
C ARG A 17 -3.57 -6.04 -21.77
N SER A 18 -4.49 -5.57 -22.62
CA SER A 18 -5.65 -4.79 -22.16
C SER A 18 -6.71 -5.60 -21.40
N GLU A 19 -6.68 -6.93 -21.50
CA GLU A 19 -7.63 -7.84 -20.82
C GLU A 19 -7.09 -8.43 -19.50
N ALA A 20 -5.89 -8.04 -19.05
CA ALA A 20 -5.35 -8.49 -17.77
C ALA A 20 -6.23 -8.04 -16.59
N GLU A 21 -7.00 -8.96 -16.02
CA GLU A 21 -7.89 -8.69 -14.89
C GLU A 21 -7.10 -8.25 -13.66
N PHE A 22 -7.68 -7.33 -12.87
CA PHE A 22 -7.05 -6.85 -11.65
C PHE A 22 -6.94 -7.97 -10.60
N PRO A 23 -5.75 -8.27 -10.07
CA PRO A 23 -5.53 -9.44 -9.21
C PRO A 23 -6.40 -9.41 -7.96
N THR A 24 -7.27 -10.42 -7.80
CA THR A 24 -8.31 -10.44 -6.78
C THR A 24 -7.76 -10.33 -5.35
N GLY A 25 -6.62 -10.96 -5.07
CA GLY A 25 -5.98 -10.89 -3.75
C GLY A 25 -5.46 -9.49 -3.40
N ALA A 26 -4.98 -8.73 -4.39
CA ALA A 26 -4.63 -7.31 -4.21
C ALA A 26 -5.87 -6.47 -3.87
N LYS A 27 -6.99 -6.75 -4.55
CA LYS A 27 -8.28 -6.07 -4.32
C LYS A 27 -8.79 -6.31 -2.90
N ILE A 28 -8.74 -7.57 -2.45
CA ILE A 28 -9.16 -7.98 -1.11
C ILE A 28 -8.27 -7.31 -0.04
N ALA A 29 -6.93 -7.36 -0.20
CA ALA A 29 -6.01 -6.70 0.74
C ALA A 29 -6.28 -5.17 0.83
N GLY A 30 -6.48 -4.51 -0.32
CA GLY A 30 -6.84 -3.10 -0.37
C GLY A 30 -8.18 -2.78 0.31
N ILE A 31 -9.22 -3.59 0.12
CA ILE A 31 -10.52 -3.45 0.79
C ILE A 31 -10.38 -3.62 2.31
N ILE A 32 -9.58 -4.59 2.76
CA ILE A 32 -9.32 -4.78 4.20
C ILE A 32 -8.67 -3.51 4.78
N TRP A 33 -7.62 -2.98 4.14
CA TRP A 33 -6.98 -1.74 4.60
C TRP A 33 -7.93 -0.52 4.63
N ILE A 34 -8.86 -0.40 3.68
CA ILE A 34 -9.90 0.63 3.70
C ILE A 34 -10.82 0.47 4.92
N ALA A 35 -11.32 -0.74 5.16
CA ALA A 35 -12.21 -1.02 6.30
C ALA A 35 -11.52 -0.76 7.64
N PHE A 36 -10.26 -1.18 7.78
CA PHE A 36 -9.42 -0.91 8.95
C PHE A 36 -9.18 0.58 9.17
N GLY A 37 -8.80 1.32 8.12
CA GLY A 37 -8.55 2.75 8.23
C GLY A 37 -9.81 3.54 8.59
N ALA A 38 -10.94 3.22 7.96
CA ALA A 38 -12.23 3.83 8.28
C ALA A 38 -12.67 3.53 9.73
N LEU A 39 -12.61 2.27 10.17
CA LEU A 39 -12.99 1.87 11.52
C LEU A 39 -12.05 2.45 12.59
N GLY A 40 -10.75 2.54 12.31
CA GLY A 40 -9.76 3.18 13.17
C GLY A 40 -10.04 4.67 13.34
N ILE A 41 -10.38 5.39 12.26
CA ILE A 41 -10.79 6.80 12.33
C ILE A 41 -12.07 6.95 13.16
N LEU A 42 -13.11 6.16 12.88
CA LEU A 42 -14.38 6.22 13.63
C LEU A 42 -14.20 5.95 15.12
N THR A 43 -13.37 4.96 15.48
CA THR A 43 -13.07 4.62 16.88
C THR A 43 -12.35 5.76 17.59
N ASN A 44 -11.37 6.39 16.93
CA ASN A 44 -10.66 7.53 17.51
C ASN A 44 -11.55 8.79 17.62
N LEU A 45 -12.44 9.03 16.66
CA LEU A 45 -13.42 10.12 16.74
C LEU A 45 -14.41 9.91 17.90
N ALA A 46 -14.88 8.67 18.11
CA ALA A 46 -15.71 8.33 19.26
C ALA A 46 -14.96 8.57 20.59
N ASN A 47 -13.68 8.18 20.67
CA ASN A 47 -12.84 8.45 21.84
C ASN A 47 -12.65 9.96 22.11
N ILE A 48 -12.50 10.79 21.07
CA ILE A 48 -12.45 12.26 21.23
C ILE A 48 -13.78 12.79 21.78
N ALA A 49 -14.92 12.36 21.21
CA ALA A 49 -16.24 12.80 21.65
C ALA A 49 -16.52 12.42 23.11
N MET A 50 -16.19 11.18 23.51
CA MET A 50 -16.32 10.73 24.90
C MET A 50 -15.39 11.50 25.85
N SER A 51 -14.14 11.73 25.45
CA SER A 51 -13.17 12.49 26.27
C SER A 51 -13.60 13.95 26.46
N ALA A 52 -14.17 14.59 25.42
CA ALA A 52 -14.70 15.95 25.51
C ALA A 52 -15.87 16.04 26.50
N GLY A 53 -16.75 15.03 26.53
CA GLY A 53 -17.84 14.94 27.51
C GLY A 53 -17.37 14.74 28.96
N GLN A 54 -16.16 14.23 29.18
CA GLN A 54 -15.58 13.95 30.50
C GLN A 54 -14.65 15.05 31.03
N ALA A 55 -14.52 16.20 30.34
CA ALA A 55 -13.56 17.26 30.67
C ALA A 55 -13.69 17.85 32.09
N GLY A 56 -14.81 17.66 32.79
CA GLY A 56 -14.98 18.04 34.20
C GLY A 56 -14.39 17.06 35.23
N GLY A 57 -13.98 15.86 34.81
CA GLY A 57 -13.60 14.75 35.72
C GLY A 57 -12.13 14.70 36.17
N GLY A 58 -11.32 15.71 35.86
CA GLY A 58 -9.90 15.75 36.24
C GLY A 58 -8.96 14.79 35.48
N GLY A 59 -9.49 13.99 34.56
CA GLY A 59 -8.69 13.17 33.65
C GLY A 59 -7.94 14.05 32.64
N GLY A 60 -6.60 14.12 32.76
CA GLY A 60 -5.76 14.82 31.79
C GLY A 60 -5.90 14.22 30.38
N PRO A 61 -5.95 15.04 29.32
CA PRO A 61 -6.37 14.57 28.00
C PRO A 61 -5.31 13.69 27.31
N GLN A 62 -5.71 12.47 26.92
CA GLN A 62 -4.84 11.50 26.23
C GLN A 62 -4.66 11.77 24.72
N PHE A 63 -4.46 13.02 24.31
CA PHE A 63 -4.40 13.39 22.89
C PHE A 63 -3.26 12.71 22.11
N ALA A 64 -2.13 12.39 22.76
CA ALA A 64 -0.97 11.80 22.10
C ALA A 64 -1.27 10.43 21.46
N GLY A 65 -2.00 9.55 22.17
CA GLY A 65 -2.38 8.23 21.66
C GLY A 65 -3.39 8.33 20.52
N VAL A 66 -4.41 9.17 20.68
CA VAL A 66 -5.47 9.38 19.69
C VAL A 66 -4.93 9.98 18.38
N GLY A 67 -4.06 10.99 18.47
CA GLY A 67 -3.44 11.60 17.29
C GLY A 67 -2.63 10.59 16.47
N CYS A 68 -1.81 9.77 17.14
CA CYS A 68 -1.07 8.69 16.50
C CYS A 68 -2.01 7.65 15.87
N GLY A 69 -3.07 7.25 16.58
CA GLY A 69 -4.09 6.33 16.09
C GLY A 69 -4.80 6.82 14.81
N ILE A 70 -5.17 8.10 14.75
CA ILE A 70 -5.76 8.72 13.55
C ILE A 70 -4.77 8.73 12.39
N LEU A 71 -3.50 9.09 12.61
CA LEU A 71 -2.48 9.10 11.56
C LEU A 71 -2.23 7.70 10.97
N ILE A 72 -2.13 6.67 11.82
CA ILE A 72 -1.99 5.28 11.38
C ILE A 72 -3.23 4.83 10.60
N ALA A 73 -4.44 5.10 11.12
CA ALA A 73 -5.68 4.74 10.44
C ALA A 73 -5.86 5.46 9.09
N ALA A 74 -5.50 6.74 9.00
CA ALA A 74 -5.48 7.49 7.76
C ALA A 74 -4.46 6.94 6.75
N ALA A 75 -3.27 6.52 7.22
CA ALA A 75 -2.27 5.86 6.37
C ALA A 75 -2.80 4.53 5.79
N PHE A 76 -3.44 3.68 6.60
CA PHE A 76 -4.10 2.46 6.13
C PHE A 76 -5.23 2.74 5.13
N LEU A 77 -6.08 3.73 5.39
CA LEU A 77 -7.16 4.13 4.47
C LEU A 77 -6.60 4.59 3.12
N PHE A 78 -5.58 5.46 3.14
CA PHE A 78 -4.92 5.97 1.94
C PHE A 78 -4.24 4.85 1.12
N VAL A 79 -3.48 3.97 1.80
CA VAL A 79 -2.84 2.80 1.21
C VAL A 79 -3.86 1.84 0.58
N GLY A 80 -4.97 1.58 1.28
CA GLY A 80 -6.07 0.77 0.77
C GLY A 80 -6.69 1.35 -0.50
N ILE A 81 -7.01 2.66 -0.50
CA ILE A 81 -7.53 3.37 -1.68
C ILE A 81 -6.54 3.30 -2.85
N GLN A 82 -5.24 3.55 -2.61
CA GLN A 82 -4.22 3.45 -3.66
C GLN A 82 -4.09 2.02 -4.22
N THR A 83 -4.26 1.01 -3.38
CA THR A 83 -4.15 -0.40 -3.80
C THR A 83 -5.35 -0.80 -4.64
N VAL A 84 -6.59 -0.50 -4.21
CA VAL A 84 -7.81 -0.78 -4.99
C VAL A 84 -7.86 -0.01 -6.31
N LYS A 85 -7.26 1.20 -6.37
CA LYS A 85 -7.13 1.98 -7.62
C LYS A 85 -5.93 1.56 -8.50
N GLY A 86 -5.10 0.60 -8.08
CA GLY A 86 -3.89 0.21 -8.81
C GLY A 86 -2.77 1.25 -8.82
N THR A 87 -2.91 2.37 -8.09
CA THR A 87 -1.93 3.46 -8.07
C THR A 87 -0.77 3.22 -7.10
N ALA A 88 -0.93 2.36 -6.09
CA ALA A 88 0.11 2.02 -5.12
C ALA A 88 1.38 1.46 -5.82
N PRO A 89 2.56 2.11 -5.71
CA PRO A 89 3.73 1.83 -6.56
C PRO A 89 4.40 0.48 -6.29
N SER A 90 4.11 -0.15 -5.14
CA SER A 90 4.32 -1.57 -4.85
C SER A 90 3.51 -1.94 -3.61
N MET A 91 3.09 -3.19 -3.49
CA MET A 91 2.44 -3.70 -2.27
C MET A 91 3.41 -4.17 -1.17
N MET A 92 4.70 -4.31 -1.47
CA MET A 92 5.66 -4.95 -0.56
C MET A 92 5.76 -4.24 0.80
N GLY A 93 5.91 -2.91 0.83
CA GLY A 93 5.99 -2.14 2.06
C GLY A 93 4.70 -2.21 2.89
N ASN A 94 3.54 -2.15 2.23
CA ASN A 94 2.23 -2.23 2.87
C ASN A 94 1.98 -3.63 3.47
N GLY A 95 2.42 -4.67 2.77
CA GLY A 95 2.35 -6.06 3.24
C GLY A 95 3.21 -6.29 4.48
N ILE A 96 4.48 -5.90 4.43
CA ILE A 96 5.41 -6.00 5.58
C ILE A 96 4.90 -5.19 6.77
N GLY A 97 4.48 -3.94 6.55
CA GLY A 97 3.91 -3.09 7.60
C GLY A 97 2.69 -3.73 8.27
N SER A 98 1.78 -4.31 7.47
CA SER A 98 0.58 -4.99 8.01
C SER A 98 0.93 -6.21 8.87
N ILE A 99 1.97 -6.97 8.53
CA ILE A 99 2.44 -8.10 9.35
C ILE A 99 3.02 -7.58 10.68
N ILE A 100 3.85 -6.55 10.65
CA ILE A 100 4.45 -5.96 11.87
C ILE A 100 3.35 -5.41 12.80
N PHE A 101 2.43 -4.59 12.27
CA PHE A 101 1.31 -4.06 13.04
C PHE A 101 0.36 -5.17 13.52
N GLY A 102 0.17 -6.23 12.72
CA GLY A 102 -0.65 -7.38 13.10
C GLY A 102 -0.05 -8.18 14.26
N VAL A 103 1.25 -8.45 14.25
CA VAL A 103 1.97 -9.11 15.37
C VAL A 103 1.96 -8.24 16.63
N LEU A 104 2.13 -6.93 16.49
CA LEU A 104 2.00 -5.98 17.61
C LEU A 104 0.57 -6.00 18.19
N GLN A 105 -0.46 -5.96 17.35
CA GLN A 105 -1.87 -6.08 17.76
C GLN A 105 -2.16 -7.41 18.46
N LEU A 106 -1.66 -8.54 17.95
CA LEU A 106 -1.79 -9.84 18.62
C LEU A 106 -1.15 -9.82 20.03
N THR A 107 0.03 -9.22 20.16
CA THR A 107 0.75 -9.13 21.42
C THR A 107 0.01 -8.24 22.42
N CYS A 108 -0.40 -7.04 22.01
CA CYS A 108 -1.19 -6.13 22.82
C CYS A 108 -2.56 -6.72 23.21
N GLY A 109 -3.29 -7.29 22.25
CA GLY A 109 -4.60 -7.91 22.48
C GLY A 109 -4.51 -9.14 23.40
N GLY A 110 -3.47 -9.96 23.26
CA GLY A 110 -3.18 -11.08 24.15
C GLY A 110 -2.87 -10.64 25.58
N LEU A 111 -2.05 -9.61 25.76
CA LEU A 111 -1.77 -9.04 27.09
C LEU A 111 -3.02 -8.42 27.74
N ILE A 112 -3.83 -7.67 26.97
CA ILE A 112 -5.09 -7.09 27.42
C ILE A 112 -6.08 -8.20 27.80
N MET A 113 -6.21 -9.26 26.99
CA MET A 113 -7.08 -10.40 27.28
C MET A 113 -6.63 -11.17 28.53
N ALA A 114 -5.34 -11.44 28.67
CA ALA A 114 -4.80 -12.13 29.84
C ALA A 114 -4.99 -11.32 31.14
N GLY A 115 -4.64 -10.02 31.12
CA GLY A 115 -4.87 -9.13 32.26
C GLY A 115 -6.36 -8.96 32.58
N GLY A 116 -7.20 -8.82 31.55
CA GLY A 116 -8.66 -8.79 31.69
C GLY A 116 -9.22 -10.05 32.33
N GLY A 117 -8.71 -11.23 31.94
CA GLY A 117 -9.11 -12.52 32.51
C GLY A 117 -8.72 -12.67 33.97
N ILE A 118 -7.52 -12.23 34.37
CA ILE A 118 -7.08 -12.22 35.77
C ILE A 118 -7.97 -11.31 36.63
N MET A 119 -8.34 -10.12 36.13
CA MET A 119 -9.28 -9.22 36.80
C MET A 119 -10.70 -9.78 36.86
N ALA A 120 -11.17 -10.42 35.77
CA ALA A 120 -12.49 -11.02 35.68
C ALA A 120 -12.66 -12.20 36.66
N ALA A 121 -11.61 -13.01 36.84
CA ALA A 121 -11.58 -14.14 37.76
C ALA A 121 -11.43 -13.75 39.25
N GLY A 122 -11.34 -12.44 39.57
CA GLY A 122 -11.14 -11.99 40.95
C GLY A 122 -9.74 -12.29 41.50
N GLY A 123 -8.71 -12.18 40.66
CA GLY A 123 -7.32 -12.40 41.06
C GLY A 123 -6.91 -11.61 42.31
N ALA A 124 -5.97 -12.15 43.09
CA ALA A 124 -5.57 -11.60 44.38
C ALA A 124 -5.17 -10.11 44.28
N GLY A 125 -5.84 -9.25 45.06
CA GLY A 125 -5.63 -7.80 45.05
C GLY A 125 -6.53 -7.02 44.08
N ALA A 126 -7.42 -7.68 43.31
CA ALA A 126 -8.39 -6.98 42.47
C ALA A 126 -9.40 -6.16 43.31
N PRO A 127 -9.65 -4.87 42.96
CA PRO A 127 -10.61 -4.04 43.68
C PRO A 127 -12.06 -4.52 43.48
N GLN A 128 -12.93 -4.19 44.44
CA GLN A 128 -14.34 -4.54 44.38
C GLN A 128 -15.00 -3.92 43.13
N GLY A 129 -15.62 -4.75 42.29
CA GLY A 129 -16.16 -4.34 40.98
C GLY A 129 -15.23 -4.57 39.77
N ALA A 130 -13.97 -4.98 39.97
CA ALA A 130 -13.02 -5.26 38.89
C ALA A 130 -13.50 -6.32 37.88
N GLY A 131 -14.39 -7.24 38.28
CA GLY A 131 -14.89 -8.31 37.42
C GLY A 131 -15.55 -7.80 36.12
N ALA A 132 -16.34 -6.72 36.21
CA ALA A 132 -16.99 -6.12 35.04
C ALA A 132 -15.98 -5.45 34.09
N LEU A 133 -14.99 -4.74 34.67
CA LEU A 133 -13.91 -4.11 33.91
C LEU A 133 -13.00 -5.16 33.25
N GLY A 134 -12.74 -6.28 33.94
CA GLY A 134 -12.02 -7.43 33.39
C GLY A 134 -12.74 -8.07 32.21
N GLY A 135 -14.07 -8.22 32.29
CA GLY A 135 -14.91 -8.68 31.18
C GLY A 135 -14.83 -7.77 29.95
N VAL A 136 -14.93 -6.45 30.15
CA VAL A 136 -14.77 -5.46 29.08
C VAL A 136 -13.36 -5.50 28.49
N ALA A 137 -12.32 -5.60 29.32
CA ALA A 137 -10.94 -5.74 28.86
C ALA A 137 -10.73 -7.01 28.03
N MET A 138 -11.27 -8.17 28.43
CA MET A 138 -11.23 -9.40 27.62
C MET A 138 -11.90 -9.22 26.26
N ALA A 139 -13.07 -8.59 26.20
CA ALA A 139 -13.79 -8.34 24.95
C ALA A 139 -12.97 -7.43 24.01
N ILE A 140 -12.40 -6.35 24.54
CA ILE A 140 -11.49 -5.47 23.79
C ILE A 140 -10.27 -6.26 23.30
N GLY A 141 -9.59 -7.02 24.17
CA GLY A 141 -8.43 -7.83 23.81
C GLY A 141 -8.72 -8.86 22.72
N GLY A 142 -9.91 -9.49 22.74
CA GLY A 142 -10.37 -10.40 21.69
C GLY A 142 -10.59 -9.71 20.34
N ILE A 143 -11.25 -8.56 20.34
CA ILE A 143 -11.42 -7.73 19.14
C ILE A 143 -10.05 -7.28 18.58
N THR A 144 -9.13 -6.87 19.46
CA THR A 144 -7.75 -6.51 19.12
C THR A 144 -6.97 -7.67 18.49
N ILE A 145 -7.15 -8.91 18.99
CA ILE A 145 -6.56 -10.12 18.40
C ILE A 145 -7.14 -10.39 17.01
N LEU A 146 -8.46 -10.31 16.83
CA LEU A 146 -9.10 -10.49 15.51
C LEU A 146 -8.58 -9.47 14.49
N PHE A 147 -8.36 -8.22 14.92
CA PHE A 147 -7.72 -7.20 14.09
C PHE A 147 -6.26 -7.54 13.76
N GLY A 148 -5.47 -8.06 14.71
CA GLY A 148 -4.12 -8.55 14.45
C GLY A 148 -4.08 -9.66 13.40
N LEU A 149 -4.97 -10.65 13.50
CA LEU A 149 -5.10 -11.74 12.53
C LEU A 149 -5.45 -11.22 11.13
N ALA A 150 -6.45 -10.34 11.01
CA ALA A 150 -6.87 -9.83 9.70
C ALA A 150 -5.82 -8.91 9.05
N LEU A 151 -5.00 -8.18 9.82
CA LEU A 151 -3.83 -7.46 9.29
C LEU A 151 -2.72 -8.41 8.80
N ILE A 152 -2.44 -9.50 9.52
CA ILE A 152 -1.50 -10.54 9.06
C ILE A 152 -2.03 -11.19 7.77
N THR A 153 -3.32 -11.50 7.70
CA THR A 153 -3.95 -12.05 6.48
C THR A 153 -3.84 -11.08 5.30
N ALA A 154 -4.17 -9.80 5.48
CA ALA A 154 -4.03 -8.79 4.43
C ALA A 154 -2.57 -8.61 3.99
N GLY A 155 -1.63 -8.62 4.94
CA GLY A 155 -0.21 -8.54 4.65
C GLY A 155 0.31 -9.73 3.85
N THR A 156 -0.09 -10.95 4.23
CA THR A 156 0.25 -12.18 3.52
C THR A 156 -0.34 -12.20 2.11
N LEU A 157 -1.61 -11.83 1.95
CA LEU A 157 -2.26 -11.70 0.64
C LEU A 157 -1.55 -10.68 -0.26
N ALA A 158 -1.17 -9.52 0.27
CA ALA A 158 -0.45 -8.48 -0.46
C ALA A 158 0.94 -8.94 -0.91
N LEU A 159 1.65 -9.75 -0.11
CA LEU A 159 2.93 -10.33 -0.48
C LEU A 159 2.79 -11.44 -1.53
N MET A 160 1.83 -12.36 -1.37
CA MET A 160 1.56 -13.44 -2.33
C MET A 160 1.13 -12.92 -3.70
N ASN A 161 0.35 -11.83 -3.74
CA ASN A 161 -0.15 -11.24 -4.99
C ASN A 161 0.78 -10.14 -5.55
N LYS A 162 1.97 -9.93 -4.96
CA LYS A 162 2.90 -8.87 -5.38
C LYS A 162 3.31 -9.01 -6.84
N SER A 163 3.71 -10.20 -7.29
CA SER A 163 4.13 -10.45 -8.68
C SER A 163 2.98 -10.15 -9.65
N ALA A 164 1.83 -10.81 -9.47
CA ALA A 164 0.64 -10.62 -10.30
C ALA A 164 0.20 -9.14 -10.39
N TYR A 165 0.36 -8.36 -9.33
CA TYR A 165 0.06 -6.92 -9.34
C TYR A 165 1.14 -6.07 -10.03
N ASP A 166 2.42 -6.39 -9.84
CA ASP A 166 3.51 -5.72 -10.55
C ASP A 166 3.42 -6.01 -12.07
N ASP A 167 3.06 -7.23 -12.46
CA ASP A 167 2.81 -7.66 -13.84
C ASP A 167 1.57 -6.98 -14.43
N TRP A 168 0.44 -6.95 -13.70
CA TRP A 168 -0.76 -6.21 -14.08
C TRP A 168 -0.45 -4.71 -14.29
N ARG A 169 0.30 -4.09 -13.37
CA ARG A 169 0.74 -2.69 -13.53
C ARG A 169 1.62 -2.51 -14.76
N ALA A 170 2.52 -3.44 -15.05
CA ALA A 170 3.38 -3.38 -16.23
C ALA A 170 2.55 -3.49 -17.53
N ALA A 171 1.54 -4.35 -17.57
CA ALA A 171 0.60 -4.45 -18.68
C ALA A 171 -0.18 -3.14 -18.91
N GLN A 172 -0.59 -2.46 -17.84
CA GLN A 172 -1.26 -1.15 -17.86
C GLN A 172 -0.32 0.04 -18.12
N GLY A 173 0.99 -0.17 -18.34
CA GLY A 173 1.97 0.90 -18.51
C GLY A 173 2.27 1.72 -17.23
N LEU A 174 1.69 1.33 -16.09
CA LEU A 174 1.91 1.93 -14.77
C LEU A 174 3.10 1.30 -14.03
N GLY A 175 3.61 0.17 -14.51
CA GLY A 175 4.79 -0.49 -13.97
C GLY A 175 6.03 0.37 -14.17
N LYS A 176 6.95 0.33 -13.20
CA LYS A 176 8.33 0.78 -13.48
C LYS A 176 8.84 -0.10 -14.61
N ARG A 177 9.35 0.48 -15.72
CA ARG A 177 10.10 -0.28 -16.73
C ARG A 177 11.11 -1.16 -15.98
N PRO A 178 11.21 -2.47 -16.29
CA PRO A 178 12.21 -3.32 -15.68
C PRO A 178 13.55 -2.60 -15.70
N ARG A 179 14.15 -2.41 -14.52
CA ARG A 179 15.46 -1.76 -14.44
C ARG A 179 16.44 -2.75 -15.05
N ARG A 180 16.67 -2.63 -16.37
CA ARG A 180 17.63 -3.44 -17.13
C ARG A 180 18.82 -3.73 -16.24
N THR A 181 19.11 -5.01 -16.05
CA THR A 181 20.23 -5.46 -15.21
C THR A 181 21.52 -4.84 -15.75
N SER A 182 22.57 -4.76 -14.93
CA SER A 182 23.87 -4.26 -15.44
C SER A 182 24.31 -5.07 -16.65
N GLU A 183 24.18 -6.40 -16.60
CA GLU A 183 24.45 -7.29 -17.73
C GLU A 183 23.65 -6.93 -18.99
N GLU A 184 22.35 -6.64 -18.89
CA GLU A 184 21.53 -6.23 -20.03
C GLU A 184 21.93 -4.85 -20.59
N ARG A 185 22.58 -3.99 -19.80
CA ARG A 185 23.20 -2.75 -20.29
C ARG A 185 24.55 -3.03 -20.96
N ASP A 186 25.36 -3.90 -20.35
CA ASP A 186 26.69 -4.24 -20.83
C ASP A 186 26.63 -4.97 -22.20
N TYR A 187 25.53 -5.68 -22.48
CA TYR A 187 25.23 -6.20 -23.83
C TYR A 187 24.74 -5.14 -24.84
N ASP A 188 24.07 -4.08 -24.38
CA ASP A 188 23.64 -2.94 -25.20
C ASP A 188 24.82 -1.96 -25.49
N ASP A 189 25.92 -2.09 -24.72
CA ASP A 189 27.23 -1.47 -24.95
C ASP A 189 28.09 -2.21 -26.00
N ARG A 190 27.48 -3.17 -26.74
CA ARG A 190 27.98 -3.46 -28.10
C ARG A 190 28.09 -2.12 -28.82
N PRO A 191 29.29 -1.72 -29.30
CA PRO A 191 29.44 -0.41 -29.91
C PRO A 191 28.43 -0.34 -31.04
N ARG A 192 27.47 0.60 -30.93
CA ARG A 192 26.54 0.91 -32.02
C ARG A 192 27.42 1.15 -33.22
N ARG A 193 27.45 0.17 -34.13
CA ARG A 193 28.21 0.29 -35.37
C ARG A 193 27.59 1.48 -36.07
N ARG A 194 28.29 2.62 -35.96
CA ARG A 194 28.23 3.64 -36.98
C ARG A 194 28.58 2.91 -38.27
N ALA A 195 27.56 2.56 -39.03
CA ALA A 195 27.48 3.17 -40.35
C ALA A 195 27.49 4.70 -40.09
N ARG A 196 28.47 5.47 -40.56
CA ARG A 196 29.63 5.14 -41.42
C ARG A 196 29.28 4.52 -42.77
N ASP A 197 28.11 4.84 -43.28
CA ASP A 197 27.95 5.97 -44.19
C ASP A 197 28.41 7.30 -43.54
N GLU A 198 29.36 8.12 -44.03
CA GLU A 198 30.44 7.92 -45.01
C GLU A 198 30.05 7.35 -46.38
N GLU A 199 28.98 7.90 -46.97
CA GLU A 199 28.78 8.12 -48.42
C GLU A 199 27.43 8.83 -48.61
N ASP A 200 27.43 10.16 -48.46
CA ASP A 200 26.50 11.09 -49.13
C ASP A 200 27.04 12.52 -48.92
N ASP A 201 27.92 12.90 -49.85
CA ASP A 201 28.44 14.26 -49.98
C ASP A 201 27.34 15.25 -50.45
N GLU A 202 27.61 16.55 -50.29
CA GLU A 202 26.99 17.62 -51.11
C GLU A 202 25.45 17.84 -51.04
N ASP A 203 24.87 18.13 -49.87
CA ASP A 203 23.63 18.97 -49.81
C ASP A 203 24.01 20.45 -49.60
N ASP A 204 24.54 21.05 -50.67
CA ASP A 204 25.06 22.43 -50.74
C ASP A 204 23.94 23.50 -50.73
N ARG A 205 23.02 23.39 -49.77
CA ARG A 205 21.83 24.24 -49.69
C ARG A 205 22.19 25.62 -49.13
N PRO A 206 21.92 26.71 -49.88
CA PRO A 206 22.22 28.05 -49.42
C PRO A 206 21.40 28.37 -48.17
N ARG A 207 22.09 28.72 -47.08
CA ARG A 207 21.49 29.17 -45.81
C ARG A 207 20.51 30.31 -46.09
N ARG A 208 19.21 30.05 -45.97
CA ARG A 208 18.20 31.12 -45.91
C ARG A 208 18.56 32.02 -44.75
N ARG A 209 18.86 33.28 -45.05
CA ARG A 209 19.06 34.32 -44.04
C ARG A 209 17.81 34.38 -43.17
N HIS A 210 17.97 34.20 -41.87
CA HIS A 210 16.95 34.63 -40.92
C HIS A 210 16.77 36.13 -41.16
N ARG A 211 15.53 36.53 -41.37
CA ARG A 211 15.16 37.93 -41.50
C ARG A 211 14.75 38.39 -40.11
N ASP A 212 15.34 39.48 -39.65
CA ASP A 212 15.03 40.11 -38.37
C ASP A 212 13.96 41.19 -38.64
N ASP A 213 12.70 40.79 -38.51
CA ASP A 213 11.48 41.61 -38.57
C ASP A 213 10.59 41.06 -37.40
N GLU A 214 9.97 41.80 -36.48
CA GLU A 214 9.74 43.24 -36.22
C GLU A 214 9.45 43.45 -34.71
N ASP A 215 9.73 44.67 -34.22
CA ASP A 215 9.16 45.43 -33.06
C ASP A 215 8.54 44.72 -31.83
#